data_AF-A0A542SJS6-F1
#
_entry.id   AF-A0A542SJS6-F1
#
_cell.length_a   1.000
_cell.length_b   1.000
_cell.length_c   1.000
_cell.angle_alpha   90.00
_cell.angle_beta   90.00
_cell.angle_gamma   90.00
#
_symmetry.space_group_name_H-M   'P 1'
#
loop_
_entity.id
_entity.type
_entity.pdbx_description
1 polymer ?
#
loop_
_entity_poly.entity_id
_entity_poly.type
_entity_poly.pdbx_seq_one_letter_code
_entity_poly.pdbx_strand_id
1 'polypeptide(L)'
;MTIRLEAAVQISGSTFSPLLVEEKTGLLLSRKLEVGGLTTTGPFKGTPSSFGSASLYPPPNLSTSNDVYAELDWIVNELSLHIASIKSSGADDIYIDVAVYYKDQCNFALEPELLRKIAGLKIAFWVSCYEEIVD
;
A
#
# COMPACT_ATOMS: atom_id res chain seq x y z
N MET A 1 12.10 -16.68 16.38
CA MET A 1 11.06 -16.41 15.38
C MET A 1 11.32 -15.02 14.88
N THR A 2 11.79 -14.90 13.64
CA THR A 2 12.05 -13.60 13.02
C THR A 2 11.03 -13.44 11.92
N ILE A 3 10.11 -12.49 12.12
CA ILE A 3 9.21 -12.04 11.08
C ILE A 3 9.60 -10.62 10.72
N ARG A 4 9.60 -10.32 9.42
CA ARG A 4 9.78 -9.00 8.87
C ARG A 4 8.55 -8.68 8.05
N LEU A 5 8.00 -7.50 8.26
CA LEU A 5 6.78 -7.05 7.62
C LEU A 5 7.12 -5.85 6.73
N GLU A 6 6.67 -5.89 5.49
CA GLU A 6 6.66 -4.73 4.60
C GLU A 6 5.21 -4.43 4.25
N ALA A 7 4.80 -3.16 4.40
CA ALA A 7 3.43 -2.75 4.08
C ALA A 7 3.42 -1.68 2.98
N ALA A 8 2.43 -1.76 2.09
CA ALA A 8 2.18 -0.73 1.09
C ALA A 8 0.68 -0.59 0.82
N VAL A 9 0.27 0.53 0.23
CA VAL A 9 -1.08 0.67 -0.35
C VAL A 9 -0.94 0.69 -1.85
N GLN A 10 -1.80 -0.05 -2.53
CA GLN A 10 -1.97 0.03 -3.97
C GLN A 10 -3.28 0.75 -4.27
N ILE A 11 -3.21 1.69 -5.21
CA ILE A 11 -4.32 2.57 -5.57
C ILE A 11 -4.43 2.60 -7.10
N SER A 12 -5.63 2.39 -7.62
CA SER A 12 -5.90 2.53 -9.05
C SER A 12 -7.33 2.92 -9.33
N GLY A 13 -7.57 3.43 -10.54
CA GLY A 13 -8.92 3.73 -11.00
C GLY A 13 -8.95 4.30 -12.41
N SER A 14 -10.09 4.17 -13.05
CA SER A 14 -10.34 4.63 -14.43
C SER A 14 -10.18 6.14 -14.61
N THR A 15 -10.39 6.90 -13.53
CA THR A 15 -10.23 8.36 -13.47
C THR A 15 -9.24 8.80 -12.40
N PHE A 16 -8.48 7.85 -11.84
CA PHE A 16 -7.58 8.11 -10.72
C PHE A 16 -6.45 9.05 -11.14
N SER A 17 -6.22 10.10 -10.35
CA SER A 17 -5.06 10.98 -10.50
C SER A 17 -4.19 10.96 -9.23
N PRO A 18 -3.00 10.32 -9.28
CA PRO A 18 -2.01 10.39 -8.22
C PRO A 18 -1.65 11.83 -7.83
N LEU A 19 -1.45 12.73 -8.81
CA LEU A 19 -1.10 14.12 -8.53
C LEU A 19 -2.15 14.81 -7.66
N LEU A 20 -3.43 14.60 -7.97
CA LEU A 20 -4.53 15.20 -7.21
C LEU A 20 -4.60 14.67 -5.77
N VAL A 21 -4.17 13.43 -5.51
CA VAL A 21 -4.04 12.93 -4.14
C VAL A 21 -2.94 13.67 -3.40
N GLU A 22 -1.75 13.79 -3.98
CA GLU A 22 -0.62 14.49 -3.36
C GLU A 22 -0.99 15.94 -3.03
N GLU A 23 -1.66 16.65 -3.95
CA GLU A 23 -2.12 18.03 -3.75
C GLU A 23 -3.14 18.16 -2.60
N LYS A 24 -4.09 17.22 -2.49
CA LYS A 24 -5.16 17.27 -1.47
C LYS A 24 -4.72 16.83 -0.08
N THR A 25 -3.73 15.95 0.00
CA THR A 25 -3.39 15.23 1.24
C THR A 25 -1.99 15.56 1.75
N GLY A 26 -1.09 16.02 0.88
CA GLY A 26 0.33 16.17 1.19
C GLY A 26 1.09 14.84 1.23
N LEU A 27 0.43 13.71 0.95
CA LEU A 27 1.09 12.41 0.82
C LEU A 27 2.03 12.42 -0.38
N LEU A 28 3.12 11.66 -0.30
CA LEU A 28 4.03 11.43 -1.41
C LEU A 28 3.81 10.03 -1.97
N LEU A 29 3.32 9.95 -3.20
CA LEU A 29 3.02 8.71 -3.87
C LEU A 29 4.20 8.27 -4.76
N SER A 30 4.39 6.97 -4.82
CA SER A 30 5.42 6.30 -5.63
C SER A 30 4.77 5.53 -6.78
N ARG A 31 5.59 5.13 -7.76
CA ARG A 31 5.15 4.34 -8.94
C ARG A 31 3.90 4.95 -9.63
N LYS A 32 3.85 6.27 -9.69
CA LYS A 32 2.71 7.04 -10.21
C LYS A 32 2.58 6.84 -11.72
N LEU A 33 1.33 6.71 -12.14
CA LEU A 33 0.92 6.67 -13.53
C LEU A 33 -0.42 7.40 -13.64
N GLU A 34 -0.47 8.47 -14.43
CA GLU A 34 -1.73 9.15 -14.76
C GLU A 34 -2.47 8.39 -15.86
N VAL A 35 -3.80 8.60 -15.94
CA VAL A 35 -4.60 8.14 -17.09
C VAL A 35 -4.02 8.74 -18.37
N GLY A 36 -3.82 7.91 -19.39
CA GLY A 36 -3.16 8.30 -20.65
C GLY A 36 -1.63 8.39 -20.58
N GLY A 37 -1.03 8.25 -19.39
CA GLY A 37 0.42 8.17 -19.23
C GLY A 37 0.99 6.90 -19.85
N LEU A 38 2.24 6.94 -20.31
CA LEU A 38 2.90 5.78 -20.91
C LEU A 38 3.29 4.76 -19.85
N THR A 39 2.84 3.52 -20.04
CA THR A 39 3.25 2.38 -19.21
C THR A 39 4.72 2.05 -19.46
N THR A 40 5.48 1.80 -18.40
CA THR A 40 6.94 1.57 -18.48
C THR A 40 7.33 0.10 -18.32
N THR A 41 6.41 -0.74 -17.86
CA THR A 41 6.62 -2.15 -17.52
C THR A 41 5.46 -3.02 -17.98
N GLY A 42 5.65 -4.34 -17.96
CA GLY A 42 4.62 -5.31 -18.32
C GLY A 42 4.34 -5.43 -19.82
N PRO A 43 3.33 -6.22 -20.20
CA PRO A 43 3.02 -6.53 -21.61
C PRO A 43 2.55 -5.32 -22.41
N PHE A 44 2.06 -4.27 -21.75
CA PHE A 44 1.56 -3.05 -22.39
C PHE A 44 2.59 -1.93 -22.50
N LYS A 45 3.85 -2.17 -22.10
CA LYS A 45 4.92 -1.17 -22.10
C LYS A 45 4.96 -0.33 -23.37
N GLY A 46 5.00 0.99 -23.20
CA GLY A 46 5.04 1.98 -24.28
C GLY A 46 3.66 2.37 -24.81
N THR A 47 2.57 1.84 -24.24
CA THR A 47 1.21 2.24 -24.59
C THR A 47 0.61 3.15 -23.50
N PRO A 48 -0.28 4.10 -23.88
CA PRO A 48 -1.05 4.91 -22.92
C PRO A 48 -1.92 4.04 -22.01
N SER A 49 -1.88 4.32 -20.71
CA SER A 49 -2.67 3.62 -19.70
C SER A 49 -4.14 4.02 -19.78
N SER A 50 -5.05 3.05 -19.65
CA SER A 50 -6.49 3.29 -19.54
C SER A 50 -6.95 3.61 -18.10
N PHE A 51 -6.03 3.61 -17.14
CA PHE A 51 -6.29 3.89 -15.73
C PHE A 51 -5.10 4.61 -15.10
N GLY A 52 -5.35 5.33 -14.02
CA GLY A 52 -4.30 5.85 -13.16
C GLY A 52 -3.94 4.83 -12.09
N SER A 53 -2.68 4.84 -11.64
CA SER A 53 -2.23 4.01 -10.53
C SER A 53 -1.11 4.67 -9.73
N ALA A 54 -1.01 4.32 -8.46
CA ALA A 54 0.12 4.66 -7.61
C ALA A 54 0.23 3.72 -6.41
N SER A 55 1.38 3.77 -5.76
CA SER A 55 1.62 3.09 -4.49
C SER A 55 1.93 4.11 -3.40
N LEU A 56 1.43 3.88 -2.18
CA LEU A 56 1.86 4.60 -0.98
C LEU A 56 2.77 3.67 -0.16
N TYR A 57 3.95 4.15 0.19
CA TYR A 57 4.89 3.44 1.05
C TYR A 57 5.09 4.21 2.36
N PRO A 58 5.33 3.51 3.48
CA PRO A 58 5.76 4.14 4.72
C PRO A 58 7.07 4.92 4.55
N PRO A 59 7.30 5.96 5.36
CA PRO A 59 8.59 6.63 5.45
C PRO A 59 9.73 5.63 5.73
N PRO A 60 10.88 5.70 5.02
CA PRO A 60 11.95 4.70 5.12
C PRO A 60 12.52 4.48 6.53
N ASN A 61 12.42 5.49 7.41
CA ASN A 61 12.87 5.42 8.80
C ASN A 61 12.00 4.50 9.68
N LEU A 62 10.80 4.12 9.24
CA LEU A 62 9.95 3.16 9.96
C LEU A 62 10.43 1.72 9.75
N SER A 63 10.98 1.39 8.59
CA SER A 63 11.55 0.06 8.29
C SER A 63 12.75 -0.33 9.18
N THR A 64 13.36 0.64 9.87
CA THR A 64 14.43 0.42 10.85
C THR A 64 13.96 0.39 12.31
N SER A 65 12.64 0.45 12.53
CA SER A 65 12.03 0.38 13.87
C SER A 65 12.20 -1.02 14.47
N ASN A 66 12.26 -1.10 15.80
CA ASN A 66 12.16 -2.38 16.53
C ASN A 66 10.71 -2.91 16.58
N ASP A 67 9.74 -2.10 16.18
CA ASP A 67 8.34 -2.49 16.08
C ASP A 67 8.03 -3.01 14.66
N VAL A 68 7.76 -4.31 14.57
CA VAL A 68 7.48 -5.01 13.31
C VAL A 68 6.19 -4.50 12.64
N TYR A 69 5.26 -3.90 13.37
CA TYR A 69 4.00 -3.40 12.82
C TYR A 69 4.01 -1.90 12.50
N ALA A 70 5.11 -1.19 12.77
CA ALA A 70 5.18 0.27 12.63
C ALA A 70 4.78 0.77 11.24
N GLU A 71 5.18 0.07 10.19
CA GLU A 71 4.81 0.39 8.80
C GLU A 71 3.31 0.24 8.54
N LEU A 72 2.72 -0.87 9.00
CA LEU A 72 1.30 -1.16 8.83
C LEU A 72 0.45 -0.16 9.64
N ASP A 73 0.84 0.13 10.88
CA ASP A 73 0.16 1.12 11.72
C ASP A 73 0.17 2.50 11.06
N TRP A 74 1.31 2.92 10.49
CA TRP A 74 1.39 4.18 9.77
C TRP A 74 0.43 4.20 8.57
N ILE A 75 0.43 3.16 7.74
CA ILE A 75 -0.49 3.06 6.59
C ILE A 75 -1.95 3.16 7.03
N VAL A 76 -2.34 2.42 8.05
CA VAL A 76 -3.72 2.38 8.53
C VAL A 76 -4.15 3.75 9.06
N ASN A 77 -3.25 4.46 9.73
CA ASN A 77 -3.50 5.82 10.21
C ASN A 77 -3.64 6.82 9.06
N GLU A 78 -2.73 6.82 8.08
CA GLU A 78 -2.81 7.72 6.92
C GLU A 78 -4.07 7.47 6.08
N LEU A 79 -4.41 6.21 5.84
CA LEU A 79 -5.65 5.86 5.14
C LEU A 79 -6.87 6.30 5.93
N SER A 80 -6.88 6.16 7.25
CA SER A 80 -8.00 6.62 8.07
C SER A 80 -8.25 8.13 7.93
N LEU A 81 -7.18 8.91 7.72
CA LEU A 81 -7.25 10.35 7.52
C LEU A 81 -7.64 10.73 6.08
N HIS A 82 -7.14 10.00 5.08
CA HIS A 82 -7.12 10.45 3.70
C HIS A 82 -7.92 9.61 2.70
N ILE A 83 -8.52 8.49 3.11
CA ILE A 83 -9.22 7.58 2.19
C ILE A 83 -10.37 8.25 1.41
N ALA A 84 -11.09 9.20 2.02
CA ALA A 84 -12.13 9.96 1.33
C ALA A 84 -11.54 10.86 0.23
N SER A 85 -10.42 11.53 0.51
CA SER A 85 -9.69 12.34 -0.48
C SER A 85 -9.16 11.48 -1.62
N ILE A 86 -8.59 10.31 -1.32
CA ILE A 86 -8.10 9.35 -2.32
C ILE A 86 -9.24 8.91 -3.25
N LYS A 87 -10.38 8.49 -2.69
CA LYS A 87 -11.57 8.11 -3.47
C LYS A 87 -12.10 9.27 -4.32
N SER A 88 -12.16 10.48 -3.76
CA SER A 88 -12.59 11.68 -4.50
C SER A 88 -11.65 12.09 -5.64
N SER A 89 -10.45 11.51 -5.68
CA SER A 89 -9.47 11.70 -6.75
C SER A 89 -9.53 10.60 -7.81
N GLY A 90 -10.63 9.84 -7.86
CA GLY A 90 -10.92 8.86 -8.93
C GLY A 90 -10.41 7.44 -8.66
N ALA A 91 -9.98 7.14 -7.42
CA ALA A 91 -9.58 5.79 -7.05
C ALA A 91 -10.81 4.88 -6.92
N ASP A 92 -10.84 3.84 -7.74
CA ASP A 92 -11.88 2.81 -7.75
C ASP A 92 -11.46 1.61 -6.87
N ASP A 93 -10.18 1.24 -6.97
CA ASP A 93 -9.57 0.14 -6.23
C ASP A 93 -8.47 0.67 -5.30
N ILE A 94 -8.64 0.36 -4.01
CA ILE A 94 -7.66 0.66 -2.95
C ILE A 94 -7.51 -0.60 -2.13
N TYR A 95 -6.29 -1.05 -1.89
CA TYR A 95 -6.03 -2.14 -0.97
C TYR A 95 -4.67 -1.99 -0.29
N ILE A 96 -4.60 -2.50 0.94
CA ILE A 96 -3.34 -2.64 1.66
C ILE A 96 -2.73 -3.98 1.25
N ASP A 97 -1.46 -3.97 0.90
CA ASP A 97 -0.65 -5.15 0.61
C ASP A 97 0.43 -5.28 1.68
N VAL A 98 0.46 -6.43 2.36
CA VAL A 98 1.44 -6.76 3.39
C VAL A 98 2.23 -7.99 2.96
N ALA A 99 3.54 -7.82 2.84
CA ALA A 99 4.48 -8.92 2.68
C ALA A 99 5.03 -9.33 4.05
N VAL A 100 4.81 -10.58 4.45
CA VAL A 100 5.35 -11.19 5.67
C VAL A 100 6.47 -12.13 5.29
N TYR A 101 7.69 -11.73 5.61
CA TYR A 101 8.88 -12.57 5.45
C TYR A 101 9.16 -13.28 6.75
N TYR A 102 9.41 -14.59 6.71
CA TYR A 102 9.59 -15.40 7.91
C TYR A 102 10.65 -16.49 7.70
N LYS A 103 11.20 -16.98 8.80
CA LYS A 103 12.05 -18.17 8.83
C LYS A 103 11.39 -19.28 9.65
N ASP A 104 11.37 -20.49 9.10
CA ASP A 104 10.76 -21.69 9.68
C ASP A 104 9.25 -21.54 9.94
N GLN A 105 8.85 -21.07 11.13
CA GLN A 105 7.45 -20.93 11.53
C GLN A 105 6.96 -19.49 11.40
N CYS A 106 5.87 -19.29 10.66
CA CYS A 106 5.14 -18.04 10.58
C CYS A 106 3.90 -18.04 11.49
N ASN A 107 3.99 -17.41 12.65
CA ASN A 107 2.81 -17.04 13.45
C ASN A 107 2.52 -15.55 13.26
N PHE A 108 1.85 -15.20 12.16
CA PHE A 108 1.40 -13.84 11.92
C PHE A 108 0.08 -13.59 12.66
N ALA A 109 0.06 -12.59 13.54
CA ALA A 109 -1.11 -12.23 14.34
C ALA A 109 -1.25 -10.71 14.42
N LEU A 110 -2.46 -10.20 14.26
CA LEU A 110 -2.74 -8.78 14.39
C LEU A 110 -3.53 -8.54 15.68
N GLU A 111 -3.14 -7.51 16.42
CA GLU A 111 -3.86 -7.11 17.62
C GLU A 111 -5.31 -6.69 17.29
N PRO A 112 -6.29 -6.94 18.17
CA PRO A 112 -7.70 -6.63 17.91
C PRO A 112 -7.96 -5.17 17.55
N GLU A 113 -7.19 -4.23 18.12
CA GLU A 113 -7.31 -2.81 17.78
C GLU A 113 -6.90 -2.52 16.32
N LEU A 114 -5.78 -3.08 15.87
CA LEU A 114 -5.29 -2.89 14.50
C LEU A 114 -6.24 -3.54 13.49
N LEU A 115 -6.73 -4.76 13.79
CA LEU A 115 -7.77 -5.41 12.99
C LEU A 115 -9.03 -4.56 12.86
N ARG A 116 -9.48 -3.94 13.97
CA ARG A 116 -10.64 -3.05 13.95
C ARG A 116 -10.40 -1.82 13.07
N LYS A 117 -9.21 -1.20 13.13
CA LYS A 117 -8.86 -0.05 12.29
C LYS A 117 -8.84 -0.43 10.81
N ILE A 118 -8.18 -1.54 10.45
CA ILE A 118 -8.15 -2.07 9.08
C ILE A 118 -9.56 -2.32 8.57
N ALA A 119 -10.40 -3.01 9.34
CA ALA A 119 -11.79 -3.26 8.96
C ALA A 119 -12.60 -1.96 8.77
N GLY A 120 -12.32 -0.93 9.57
CA GLY A 120 -12.94 0.39 9.48
C GLY A 120 -12.68 1.12 8.16
N LEU A 121 -11.57 0.83 7.48
CA LEU A 121 -11.23 1.42 6.19
C LEU A 121 -12.15 0.94 5.05
N LYS A 122 -12.80 -0.22 5.23
CA LYS A 122 -13.70 -0.85 4.23
C LYS A 122 -13.04 -1.00 2.85
N ILE A 123 -11.79 -1.46 2.86
CA ILE A 123 -11.00 -1.81 1.68
C ILE A 123 -10.42 -3.22 1.86
N ALA A 124 -9.88 -3.80 0.80
CA ALA A 124 -9.23 -5.09 0.90
C ALA A 124 -7.88 -4.98 1.65
N PHE A 125 -7.56 -6.04 2.39
CA PHE A 125 -6.31 -6.21 3.12
C PHE A 125 -5.70 -7.54 2.67
N TRP A 126 -4.58 -7.47 1.95
CA TRP A 126 -3.91 -8.62 1.36
C TRP A 126 -2.66 -8.94 2.16
N VAL A 127 -2.44 -10.24 2.38
CA VAL A 127 -1.26 -10.74 3.07
C VAL A 127 -0.62 -11.78 2.17
N SER A 128 0.65 -11.56 1.84
CA SER A 128 1.51 -12.49 1.12
C SER A 128 2.62 -12.94 2.06
N CYS A 129 2.85 -14.25 2.16
CA CYS A 129 3.89 -14.82 3.03
C CYS A 129 5.04 -15.40 2.22
N TYR A 130 6.27 -15.06 2.59
CA TYR A 130 7.49 -15.49 1.92
C TYR A 130 8.45 -16.10 2.94
N GLU A 131 8.90 -17.33 2.70
CA GLU A 131 9.95 -17.94 3.50
C GLU A 131 11.30 -17.34 3.08
N GLU A 132 12.05 -16.77 4.02
CA GLU A 132 13.42 -16.33 3.78
C GLU A 132 14.32 -17.55 3.70
N ILE A 133 14.65 -17.95 2.48
CA ILE A 133 15.67 -18.97 2.22
C ILE A 133 17.02 -18.32 2.55
N VAL A 134 17.58 -18.69 3.70
CA VAL A 134 18.96 -18.35 4.05
C VAL A 134 19.84 -19.43 3.44
N ASP A 135 20.57 -19.10 2.38
CA ASP A 135 21.69 -19.91 1.89
C ASP A 135 22.82 -19.99 2.94
#